data_AF-S8CKT9-F1
#
_entry.id   AF-S8CKT9-F1
#
_cell.length_a   1.000
_cell.length_b   1.000
_cell.length_c   1.000
_cell.angle_alpha   90.00
_cell.angle_beta   90.00
_cell.angle_gamma   90.00
#
_symmetry.space_group_name_H-M   'P 1'
#
loop_
_entity.id
_entity.type
_entity.pdbx_description
1 polymer ?
#
loop_
_entity_poly.entity_id
_entity_poly.type
_entity_poly.pdbx_seq_one_letter_code
_entity_poly.pdbx_strand_id
1 'polypeptide(L)'
;MNYTSKKLINDPNDVVTEFIEGLVETYPGLQYLDGFPKIKVVLRADVSASTYDKVAVISGGGSGHEPAHAGFVGEGMLTAAICGDVFASPTVDAILAGIRAVTGPPGCLLIVKNYTGDRLNFGLAAEQAKTEGYKVEMVIVGDDCALPPPRGIVGRRGLAGTILVHKVAGAAAESGLSLEEVAAETKSASEMVGTMGVALSVCTLPGQPASDRLAAGKIELGLGIHGEPGAAVADMQYIDIIVSHVLKQILSTDTNYVPIRRGCSIVLMINGLGATPLMELMITAGKTIPRLQLDHGLAVERVYTGSFMTSLDMAGFSITVMQADENILKRLDAPTKAPSWPVGADCNRLAAKFPLPLPSARLKKATETASTRPEEWSPKAKIFETVIEAAANAVIDLTDSLNDWDSKVGDGDCGSTMFKGATAILEDLKTKY
;
A
#
# COMPACT_ATOMS: atom_id res chain seq x y z
N MET A 1 -10.36 22.98 23.89
CA MET A 1 -9.53 21.84 23.46
C MET A 1 -8.24 22.40 22.91
N ASN A 2 -7.09 22.03 23.48
CA ASN A 2 -5.81 22.31 22.83
C ASN A 2 -5.67 21.27 21.71
N TYR A 3 -5.80 21.69 20.46
CA TYR A 3 -5.55 20.83 19.31
C TYR A 3 -4.03 20.59 19.21
N THR A 4 -3.57 19.49 19.79
CA THR A 4 -2.15 19.09 19.86
C THR A 4 -1.63 18.51 18.54
N SER A 5 -2.52 18.10 17.63
CA SER A 5 -2.20 17.62 16.28
C SER A 5 -3.28 17.96 15.25
N LYS A 6 -2.92 17.95 13.96
CA LYS A 6 -3.82 18.24 12.83
C LYS A 6 -4.53 16.97 12.39
N LYS A 7 -5.76 16.74 12.84
CA LYS A 7 -6.61 15.62 12.41
C LYS A 7 -8.06 16.07 12.22
N LEU A 8 -8.73 15.50 11.22
CA LEU A 8 -10.14 15.74 10.94
C LEU A 8 -10.99 14.76 11.75
N ILE A 9 -11.11 15.01 13.05
CA ILE A 9 -11.81 14.16 14.02
C ILE A 9 -12.53 15.03 15.05
N ASN A 10 -13.56 14.49 15.69
CA ASN A 10 -14.19 15.10 16.86
C ASN A 10 -13.42 14.71 18.13
N ASP A 11 -13.87 13.66 18.84
CA ASP A 11 -13.19 13.13 20.02
C ASP A 11 -12.17 12.04 19.61
N PRO A 12 -10.89 12.13 20.03
CA PRO A 12 -9.89 11.09 19.81
C PRO A 12 -10.29 9.68 20.27
N ASN A 13 -11.19 9.56 21.25
CA ASN A 13 -11.67 8.26 21.75
C ASN A 13 -12.77 7.64 20.87
N ASP A 14 -13.46 8.46 20.07
CA ASP A 14 -14.59 8.03 19.23
C ASP A 14 -14.19 7.77 17.77
N VAL A 15 -12.92 8.00 17.40
CA VAL A 15 -12.45 7.93 16.00
C VAL A 15 -12.77 6.60 15.30
N VAL A 16 -12.72 5.47 16.01
CA VAL A 16 -13.04 4.16 15.42
C VAL A 16 -14.54 4.00 15.24
N THR A 17 -15.33 4.52 16.17
CA THR A 17 -16.79 4.53 16.12
C THR A 17 -17.26 5.35 14.92
N GLU A 18 -16.82 6.61 14.82
CA GLU A 18 -17.18 7.51 13.72
C GLU A 18 -16.70 6.98 12.36
N PHE A 19 -15.53 6.34 12.30
CA PHE A 19 -15.05 5.67 11.10
C PHE A 19 -16.01 4.56 10.66
N ILE A 20 -16.44 3.68 11.57
CA ILE A 20 -17.34 2.57 11.23
C ILE A 20 -18.70 3.09 10.78
N GLU A 21 -19.23 4.14 11.42
CA GLU A 21 -20.48 4.80 11.00
C GLU A 21 -20.38 5.32 9.57
N GLY A 22 -19.31 6.07 9.25
CA GLY A 22 -19.07 6.57 7.90
C GLY A 22 -18.87 5.46 6.87
N LEU A 23 -18.20 4.36 7.25
CA LEU A 23 -17.98 3.22 6.38
C LEU A 23 -19.29 2.52 6.01
N VAL A 24 -20.15 2.24 6.98
CA VAL A 24 -21.44 1.56 6.77
C VAL A 24 -22.41 2.44 6.00
N GLU A 25 -22.42 3.75 6.25
CA GLU A 25 -23.22 4.70 5.46
C GLU A 25 -22.76 4.78 4.00
N THR A 26 -21.45 4.66 3.76
CA THR A 26 -20.89 4.70 2.40
C THR A 26 -21.14 3.40 1.62
N TYR A 27 -21.09 2.25 2.30
CA TYR A 27 -21.13 0.92 1.68
C TYR A 27 -22.32 0.10 2.20
N PRO A 28 -23.49 0.11 1.52
CA PRO A 28 -24.71 -0.54 2.00
C PRO A 28 -24.63 -2.07 2.08
N GLY A 29 -23.59 -2.68 1.52
CA GLY A 29 -23.29 -4.12 1.69
C GLY A 29 -22.64 -4.45 3.03
N LEU A 30 -22.33 -3.46 3.86
CA LEU A 30 -21.73 -3.60 5.19
C LEU A 30 -22.73 -3.20 6.28
N GLN A 31 -22.59 -3.83 7.45
CA GLN A 31 -23.31 -3.46 8.67
C GLN A 31 -22.40 -3.66 9.89
N TYR A 32 -22.75 -3.02 11.00
CA TYR A 32 -22.12 -3.28 12.30
C TYR A 32 -22.98 -4.24 13.14
N LEU A 33 -22.32 -5.01 14.02
CA LEU A 33 -23.00 -5.94 14.93
C LEU A 33 -23.75 -5.21 16.06
N ASP A 34 -24.86 -5.80 16.53
CA ASP A 34 -25.53 -5.33 17.74
C ASP A 34 -24.57 -5.37 18.95
N GLY A 35 -24.62 -4.33 19.78
CA GLY A 35 -23.61 -4.04 20.81
C GLY A 35 -22.63 -2.92 20.44
N PHE A 36 -22.70 -2.38 19.21
CA PHE A 36 -22.05 -1.12 18.84
C PHE A 36 -22.54 0.03 19.73
N PRO A 37 -21.67 0.95 20.21
CA PRO A 37 -20.26 1.12 19.86
C PRO A 37 -19.26 0.34 20.74
N LYS A 38 -19.72 -0.45 21.72
CA LYS A 38 -18.83 -1.22 22.62
C LYS A 38 -18.19 -2.42 21.93
N ILE A 39 -18.94 -3.07 21.05
CA ILE A 39 -18.49 -4.17 20.20
C ILE A 39 -18.39 -3.63 18.76
N LYS A 40 -17.17 -3.40 18.30
CA LYS A 40 -16.88 -2.81 16.99
C LYS A 40 -16.58 -3.91 15.98
N VAL A 41 -17.64 -4.49 15.42
CA VAL A 41 -17.55 -5.54 14.39
C VAL A 41 -18.25 -5.05 13.15
N VAL A 42 -17.52 -5.02 12.02
CA VAL A 42 -18.08 -4.77 10.69
C VAL A 42 -18.24 -6.11 9.98
N LEU A 43 -19.43 -6.40 9.47
CA LEU A 43 -19.72 -7.63 8.76
C LEU A 43 -20.49 -7.35 7.46
N ARG A 44 -20.54 -8.36 6.59
CA ARG A 44 -21.39 -8.32 5.40
C ARG A 44 -22.87 -8.29 5.80
N ALA A 45 -23.64 -7.39 5.20
CA ALA A 45 -25.07 -7.24 5.45
C ALA A 45 -25.92 -8.45 4.99
N ASP A 46 -25.39 -9.25 4.06
CA ASP A 46 -26.06 -10.43 3.50
C ASP A 46 -25.79 -11.74 4.27
N VAL A 47 -25.08 -11.66 5.40
CA VAL A 47 -24.65 -12.83 6.18
C VAL A 47 -25.39 -12.91 7.51
N SER A 48 -25.90 -14.10 7.82
CA SER A 48 -26.38 -14.49 9.14
C SER A 48 -25.89 -15.91 9.45
N ALA A 49 -25.39 -16.14 10.66
CA ALA A 49 -24.91 -17.46 11.10
C ALA A 49 -25.95 -18.59 10.88
N SER A 50 -27.25 -18.29 10.97
CA SER A 50 -28.30 -19.30 10.78
C SER A 50 -28.46 -19.78 9.34
N THR A 51 -28.04 -18.99 8.36
CA THR A 51 -28.26 -19.26 6.92
C THR A 51 -26.98 -19.32 6.10
N TYR A 52 -25.82 -18.99 6.69
CA TYR A 52 -24.56 -18.97 5.96
C TYR A 52 -24.03 -20.39 5.73
N ASP A 53 -23.86 -20.74 4.46
CA ASP A 53 -23.54 -22.09 3.98
C ASP A 53 -22.09 -22.23 3.49
N LYS A 54 -21.25 -21.21 3.72
CA LYS A 54 -19.82 -21.20 3.40
C LYS A 54 -18.96 -21.01 4.65
N VAL A 55 -17.66 -21.25 4.53
CA VAL A 55 -16.68 -20.94 5.58
C VAL A 55 -16.64 -19.43 5.78
N ALA A 56 -16.88 -18.96 7.00
CA ALA A 56 -16.73 -17.54 7.31
C ALA A 56 -15.24 -17.19 7.44
N VAL A 57 -14.79 -16.12 6.77
CA VAL A 57 -13.42 -15.64 6.87
C VAL A 57 -13.41 -14.37 7.71
N ILE A 58 -12.77 -14.42 8.87
CA ILE A 58 -12.78 -13.32 9.85
C ILE A 58 -11.35 -12.83 10.05
N SER A 59 -11.17 -11.51 10.07
CA SER A 59 -9.91 -10.90 10.47
C SER A 59 -10.16 -9.70 11.39
N GLY A 60 -9.12 -9.00 11.79
CA GLY A 60 -9.21 -7.86 12.68
C GLY A 60 -7.87 -7.44 13.25
N GLY A 61 -7.95 -6.58 14.26
CA GLY A 61 -6.80 -5.99 14.95
C GLY A 61 -7.11 -4.55 15.35
N GLY A 62 -6.08 -3.85 15.82
CA GLY A 62 -6.21 -2.41 16.09
C GLY A 62 -6.57 -1.61 14.85
N SER A 63 -7.33 -0.55 15.05
CA SER A 63 -7.65 0.44 14.02
C SER A 63 -6.48 1.38 13.73
N GLY A 64 -6.59 2.17 12.66
CA GLY A 64 -5.52 3.05 12.18
C GLY A 64 -4.74 2.49 10.99
N HIS A 65 -5.23 1.40 10.39
CA HIS A 65 -4.66 0.76 9.20
C HIS A 65 -5.60 0.79 7.99
N GLU A 66 -6.65 1.60 8.07
CA GLU A 66 -7.72 1.66 7.08
C GLU A 66 -7.14 1.86 5.65
N PRO A 67 -7.63 1.11 4.64
CA PRO A 67 -8.86 0.31 4.66
C PRO A 67 -8.76 -1.05 5.37
N ALA A 68 -7.57 -1.48 5.82
CA ALA A 68 -7.44 -2.72 6.56
C ALA A 68 -8.13 -2.62 7.94
N HIS A 69 -9.04 -3.52 8.32
CA HIS A 69 -9.56 -4.67 7.57
C HIS A 69 -10.97 -4.47 7.02
N ALA A 70 -11.72 -3.53 7.58
CA ALA A 70 -13.15 -3.37 7.31
C ALA A 70 -13.47 -3.05 5.83
N GLY A 71 -12.57 -2.36 5.12
CA GLY A 71 -12.70 -2.11 3.67
C GLY A 71 -12.52 -3.35 2.80
N PHE A 72 -12.09 -4.48 3.39
CA PHE A 72 -11.97 -5.78 2.72
C PHE A 72 -13.07 -6.77 3.11
N VAL A 73 -14.10 -6.30 3.82
CA VAL A 73 -15.32 -7.07 4.09
C VAL A 73 -16.21 -7.06 2.85
N GLY A 74 -16.59 -8.25 2.38
CA GLY A 74 -17.37 -8.41 1.16
C GLY A 74 -17.32 -9.84 0.63
N GLU A 75 -18.30 -10.19 -0.21
CA GLU A 75 -18.31 -11.46 -0.96
C GLU A 75 -16.97 -11.70 -1.66
N GLY A 76 -16.41 -12.92 -1.57
CA GLY A 76 -15.09 -13.24 -2.12
C GLY A 76 -13.86 -12.72 -1.35
N MET A 77 -14.03 -12.07 -0.19
CA MET A 77 -12.96 -11.67 0.75
C MET A 77 -13.34 -11.96 2.21
N LEU A 78 -13.32 -10.97 3.12
CA LEU A 78 -13.67 -11.17 4.52
C LEU A 78 -15.19 -11.20 4.72
N THR A 79 -15.66 -12.11 5.56
CA THR A 79 -17.04 -12.14 6.05
C THR A 79 -17.27 -11.09 7.14
N ALA A 80 -16.27 -10.89 8.02
CA ALA A 80 -16.29 -9.87 9.06
C ALA A 80 -14.88 -9.37 9.42
N ALA A 81 -14.81 -8.13 9.92
CA ALA A 81 -13.64 -7.50 10.48
C ALA A 81 -13.92 -7.04 11.92
N ILE A 82 -13.07 -7.45 12.86
CA ILE A 82 -13.15 -7.06 14.27
C ILE A 82 -12.20 -5.89 14.51
N CYS A 83 -12.74 -4.72 14.82
CA CYS A 83 -12.00 -3.48 14.99
C CYS A 83 -11.71 -3.25 16.48
N GLY A 84 -10.43 -3.22 16.85
CA GLY A 84 -9.99 -2.72 18.15
C GLY A 84 -9.87 -1.20 18.16
N ASP A 85 -9.40 -0.64 19.28
CA ASP A 85 -9.03 0.78 19.31
C ASP A 85 -7.76 1.04 18.47
N VAL A 86 -7.38 2.31 18.31
CA VAL A 86 -6.22 2.69 17.48
C VAL A 86 -4.96 1.99 17.98
N PHE A 87 -4.38 1.14 17.11
CA PHE A 87 -3.22 0.27 17.37
C PHE A 87 -3.34 -0.67 18.59
N ALA A 88 -4.55 -0.95 19.06
CA ALA A 88 -4.82 -1.88 20.14
C ALA A 88 -5.68 -3.05 19.67
N SER A 89 -5.25 -4.27 19.95
CA SER A 89 -5.98 -5.48 19.56
C SER A 89 -7.43 -5.47 20.11
N PRO A 90 -8.44 -5.93 19.35
CA PRO A 90 -9.81 -6.04 19.85
C PRO A 90 -9.89 -6.99 21.05
N THR A 91 -10.90 -6.78 21.89
CA THR A 91 -11.14 -7.64 23.05
C THR A 91 -11.60 -9.02 22.63
N VAL A 92 -11.35 -10.02 23.49
CA VAL A 92 -11.80 -11.40 23.30
C VAL A 92 -13.32 -11.47 23.08
N ASP A 93 -14.09 -10.70 23.87
CA ASP A 93 -15.55 -10.63 23.75
C ASP A 93 -16.00 -10.12 22.38
N ALA A 94 -15.33 -9.11 21.82
CA ALA A 94 -15.66 -8.58 20.49
C ALA A 94 -15.35 -9.59 19.38
N ILE A 95 -14.23 -10.31 19.49
CA ILE A 95 -13.86 -11.36 18.53
C ILE A 95 -14.87 -12.51 18.60
N LEU A 96 -15.20 -12.96 19.80
CA LEU A 96 -16.16 -14.04 20.03
C LEU A 96 -17.56 -13.66 19.54
N ALA A 97 -17.98 -12.40 19.75
CA ALA A 97 -19.24 -11.88 19.20
C ALA A 97 -19.24 -11.92 17.66
N GLY A 98 -18.13 -11.52 17.02
CA GLY A 98 -17.96 -11.63 15.57
C GLY A 98 -18.05 -13.07 15.07
N ILE A 99 -17.35 -14.01 15.72
CA ILE A 99 -17.42 -15.45 15.39
C ILE A 99 -18.88 -15.93 15.45
N ARG A 100 -19.57 -15.69 16.56
CA ARG A 100 -20.97 -16.11 16.74
C ARG A 100 -21.91 -15.52 15.68
N ALA A 101 -21.67 -14.29 15.25
CA ALA A 101 -22.54 -13.57 14.33
C ALA A 101 -22.51 -14.13 12.90
N VAL A 102 -21.34 -14.57 12.42
CA VAL A 102 -21.16 -14.94 11.01
C VAL A 102 -20.85 -16.42 10.76
N THR A 103 -20.63 -17.22 11.79
CA THR A 103 -20.17 -18.61 11.64
C THR A 103 -21.34 -19.59 11.59
N GLY A 104 -21.58 -20.16 10.42
CA GLY A 104 -22.54 -21.26 10.21
C GLY A 104 -21.94 -22.66 10.39
N PRO A 105 -22.67 -23.74 10.01
CA PRO A 105 -22.21 -25.13 10.11
C PRO A 105 -20.85 -25.47 9.45
N PRO A 106 -20.43 -24.81 8.35
CA PRO A 106 -19.09 -25.01 7.77
C PRO A 106 -17.94 -24.55 8.66
N GLY A 107 -18.19 -23.65 9.63
CA GLY A 107 -17.17 -23.08 10.50
C GLY A 107 -16.56 -21.77 9.99
N CYS A 108 -15.53 -21.30 10.68
CA CYS A 108 -14.83 -20.06 10.33
C CYS A 108 -13.31 -20.19 10.40
N LEU A 109 -12.64 -19.43 9.52
CA LEU A 109 -11.21 -19.21 9.55
C LEU A 109 -10.90 -17.82 10.11
N LEU A 110 -10.06 -17.77 11.13
CA LEU A 110 -9.49 -16.53 11.66
C LEU A 110 -8.14 -16.25 11.00
N ILE A 111 -8.01 -15.10 10.35
CA ILE A 111 -6.72 -14.62 9.79
C ILE A 111 -6.18 -13.53 10.70
N VAL A 112 -5.05 -13.80 11.35
CA VAL A 112 -4.53 -12.97 12.44
C VAL A 112 -3.13 -12.45 12.09
N LYS A 113 -2.93 -11.14 12.13
CA LYS A 113 -1.60 -10.54 11.97
C LYS A 113 -0.71 -10.97 13.13
N ASN A 114 0.57 -11.25 12.90
CA ASN A 114 1.48 -11.73 13.94
C ASN A 114 1.93 -10.62 14.91
N TYR A 115 1.01 -10.18 15.76
CA TYR A 115 1.22 -9.32 16.91
C TYR A 115 0.80 -10.04 18.17
N THR A 116 1.51 -9.83 19.28
CA THR A 116 1.26 -10.56 20.53
C THR A 116 -0.17 -10.37 21.03
N GLY A 117 -0.68 -9.13 21.05
CA GLY A 117 -2.06 -8.84 21.45
C GLY A 117 -3.08 -9.56 20.59
N ASP A 118 -2.93 -9.47 19.26
CA ASP A 118 -3.81 -10.13 18.30
C ASP A 118 -3.80 -11.66 18.47
N ARG A 119 -2.63 -12.27 18.60
CA ARG A 119 -2.52 -13.73 18.79
C ARG A 119 -3.16 -14.23 20.07
N LEU A 120 -2.97 -13.51 21.18
CA LEU A 120 -3.53 -13.89 22.46
C LEU A 120 -5.05 -13.72 22.47
N ASN A 121 -5.57 -12.58 21.99
CA ASN A 121 -6.99 -12.30 22.01
C ASN A 121 -7.78 -13.17 21.02
N PHE A 122 -7.32 -13.31 19.78
CA PHE A 122 -7.96 -14.20 18.81
C PHE A 122 -7.81 -15.67 19.18
N GLY A 123 -6.66 -16.07 19.72
CA GLY A 123 -6.44 -17.44 20.18
C GLY A 123 -7.39 -17.82 21.32
N LEU A 124 -7.55 -16.95 22.32
CA LEU A 124 -8.48 -17.21 23.43
C LEU A 124 -9.94 -17.22 22.96
N ALA A 125 -10.33 -16.30 22.07
CA ALA A 125 -11.67 -16.29 21.49
C ALA A 125 -11.95 -17.56 20.65
N ALA A 126 -10.97 -18.06 19.91
CA ALA A 126 -11.08 -19.30 19.15
C ALA A 126 -11.33 -20.51 20.06
N GLU A 127 -10.58 -20.64 21.16
CA GLU A 127 -10.77 -21.74 22.11
C GLU A 127 -12.11 -21.67 22.85
N GLN A 128 -12.59 -20.47 23.17
CA GLN A 128 -13.94 -20.27 23.71
C GLN A 128 -15.02 -20.65 22.69
N ALA A 129 -14.90 -20.21 21.43
CA ALA A 129 -15.83 -20.56 20.37
C ALA A 129 -15.87 -22.08 20.11
N LYS A 130 -14.72 -22.76 20.13
CA LYS A 130 -14.67 -24.24 20.03
C LYS A 130 -15.39 -24.92 21.19
N THR A 131 -15.29 -24.39 22.40
CA THR A 131 -16.03 -24.89 23.57
C THR A 131 -17.54 -24.71 23.41
N GLU A 132 -17.98 -23.71 22.66
CA GLU A 132 -19.39 -23.48 22.28
C GLU A 132 -19.86 -24.34 21.09
N GLY A 133 -18.96 -25.15 20.51
CA GLY A 133 -19.27 -26.06 19.41
C GLY A 133 -19.03 -25.49 18.00
N TYR A 134 -18.47 -24.29 17.88
CA TYR A 134 -18.06 -23.75 16.58
C TYR A 134 -16.80 -24.45 16.06
N LYS A 135 -16.76 -24.70 14.75
CA LYS A 135 -15.55 -25.14 14.06
C LYS A 135 -14.72 -23.90 13.72
N VAL A 136 -13.51 -23.81 14.26
CA VAL A 136 -12.65 -22.64 14.12
C VAL A 136 -11.23 -23.08 13.81
N GLU A 137 -10.70 -22.59 12.69
CA GLU A 137 -9.28 -22.65 12.35
C GLU A 137 -8.66 -21.25 12.45
N MET A 138 -7.34 -21.18 12.66
CA MET A 138 -6.63 -19.91 12.78
C MET A 138 -5.31 -19.96 12.00
N VAL A 139 -5.12 -18.98 11.10
CA VAL A 139 -3.87 -18.77 10.36
C VAL A 139 -3.25 -17.45 10.80
N ILE A 140 -1.96 -17.52 11.17
CA ILE A 140 -1.17 -16.36 11.58
C ILE A 140 -0.37 -15.87 10.37
N VAL A 141 -0.51 -14.60 10.03
CA VAL A 141 0.25 -13.97 8.94
C VAL A 141 1.42 -13.19 9.52
N GLY A 142 2.63 -13.61 9.17
CA GLY A 142 3.87 -12.92 9.48
C GLY A 142 4.69 -12.75 8.21
N ASP A 143 4.40 -11.72 7.43
CA ASP A 143 5.00 -11.45 6.12
C ASP A 143 6.15 -10.43 6.18
N ASP A 144 6.39 -9.74 7.30
CA ASP A 144 7.50 -8.80 7.42
C ASP A 144 8.88 -9.45 7.28
N CYS A 145 9.71 -8.92 6.38
CA CYS A 145 11.08 -9.38 6.12
C CYS A 145 12.15 -8.45 6.71
N ALA A 146 11.76 -7.34 7.35
CA ALA A 146 12.70 -6.33 7.84
C ALA A 146 13.65 -6.84 8.93
N LEU A 147 13.14 -7.63 9.86
CA LEU A 147 13.88 -8.08 11.04
C LEU A 147 14.32 -9.54 10.86
N PRO A 148 15.63 -9.85 10.91
CA PRO A 148 16.10 -11.22 10.81
C PRO A 148 15.78 -12.00 12.11
N PRO A 149 15.81 -13.35 12.08
CA PRO A 149 15.40 -14.21 13.19
C PRO A 149 15.99 -13.89 14.59
N PRO A 150 17.24 -13.41 14.75
CA PRO A 150 17.74 -13.06 16.10
C PRO A 150 17.07 -11.82 16.73
N ARG A 151 16.38 -10.97 15.95
CA ARG A 151 15.69 -9.76 16.45
C ARG A 151 14.17 -9.93 16.57
N GLY A 152 13.61 -11.04 16.09
CA GLY A 152 12.16 -11.31 16.04
C GLY A 152 11.74 -12.48 16.91
N ILE A 153 11.87 -12.35 18.24
CA ILE A 153 11.60 -13.44 19.22
C ILE A 153 10.16 -13.97 19.10
N VAL A 154 9.21 -13.15 18.67
CA VAL A 154 7.78 -13.50 18.46
C VAL A 154 7.48 -13.94 17.00
N GLY A 155 8.48 -13.84 16.12
CA GLY A 155 8.37 -14.07 14.68
C GLY A 155 8.27 -12.77 13.87
N ARG A 156 8.02 -12.92 12.56
CA ARG A 156 7.84 -11.82 11.59
C ARG A 156 6.51 -11.10 11.86
N ARG A 157 6.48 -9.76 11.84
CA ARG A 157 5.23 -8.97 11.96
C ARG A 157 4.29 -9.25 10.77
N GLY A 158 2.98 -9.07 10.97
CA GLY A 158 1.98 -9.13 9.91
C GLY A 158 1.69 -7.75 9.33
N LEU A 159 1.96 -7.53 8.05
CA LEU A 159 1.85 -6.27 7.31
C LEU A 159 0.93 -6.42 6.09
N ALA A 160 1.16 -5.61 5.05
CA ALA A 160 0.28 -5.48 3.88
C ALA A 160 0.06 -6.79 3.09
N GLY A 161 0.97 -7.77 3.17
CA GLY A 161 0.79 -9.08 2.55
C GLY A 161 -0.42 -9.85 3.10
N THR A 162 -0.86 -9.51 4.31
CA THR A 162 -2.11 -10.01 4.89
C THR A 162 -3.32 -9.78 3.97
N ILE A 163 -3.35 -8.69 3.20
CA ILE A 163 -4.49 -8.38 2.32
C ILE A 163 -4.55 -9.35 1.11
N LEU A 164 -3.39 -9.77 0.59
CA LEU A 164 -3.34 -10.82 -0.43
C LEU A 164 -3.81 -12.16 0.13
N VAL A 165 -3.43 -12.47 1.38
CA VAL A 165 -3.88 -13.67 2.09
C VAL A 165 -5.40 -13.65 2.31
N HIS A 166 -5.98 -12.51 2.69
CA HIS A 166 -7.44 -12.34 2.78
C HIS A 166 -8.14 -12.65 1.46
N LYS A 167 -7.57 -12.17 0.34
CA LYS A 167 -8.15 -12.41 -0.99
C LYS A 167 -8.13 -13.88 -1.37
N VAL A 168 -7.03 -14.58 -1.07
CA VAL A 168 -6.91 -16.02 -1.30
C VAL A 168 -7.91 -16.80 -0.46
N ALA A 169 -7.96 -16.52 0.84
CA ALA A 169 -8.87 -17.19 1.77
C ALA A 169 -10.34 -16.97 1.41
N GLY A 170 -10.72 -15.72 1.15
CA GLY A 170 -12.09 -15.36 0.79
C GLY A 170 -12.53 -15.99 -0.52
N ALA A 171 -11.68 -15.99 -1.55
CA ALA A 171 -11.99 -16.66 -2.82
C ALA A 171 -12.04 -18.19 -2.68
N ALA A 172 -11.22 -18.78 -1.80
CA ALA A 172 -11.29 -20.19 -1.45
C ALA A 172 -12.61 -20.56 -0.76
N ALA A 173 -13.00 -19.80 0.27
CA ALA A 173 -14.26 -19.97 0.95
C ALA A 173 -15.48 -19.76 0.03
N GLU A 174 -15.44 -18.73 -0.82
CA GLU A 174 -16.52 -18.40 -1.76
C GLU A 174 -16.73 -19.51 -2.80
N SER A 175 -15.66 -20.23 -3.16
CA SER A 175 -15.73 -21.41 -4.05
C SER A 175 -16.29 -22.68 -3.41
N GLY A 176 -16.65 -22.63 -2.12
CA GLY A 176 -17.30 -23.74 -1.41
C GLY A 176 -16.34 -24.79 -0.84
N LEU A 177 -15.06 -24.45 -0.68
CA LEU A 177 -14.10 -25.35 -0.01
C LEU A 177 -14.43 -25.55 1.47
N SER A 178 -14.03 -26.70 2.01
CA SER A 178 -14.15 -27.00 3.44
C SER A 178 -13.24 -26.10 4.29
N LEU A 179 -13.52 -26.01 5.60
CA LEU A 179 -12.72 -25.19 6.52
C LEU A 179 -11.25 -25.61 6.52
N GLU A 180 -10.98 -26.91 6.47
CA GLU A 180 -9.63 -27.48 6.47
C GLU A 180 -8.88 -27.13 5.18
N GLU A 181 -9.55 -27.18 4.03
CA GLU A 181 -8.97 -26.80 2.74
C GLU A 181 -8.71 -25.28 2.66
N VAL A 182 -9.66 -24.45 3.11
CA VAL A 182 -9.49 -22.99 3.17
C VAL A 182 -8.33 -22.63 4.10
N ALA A 183 -8.23 -23.26 5.28
CA ALA A 183 -7.13 -23.04 6.21
C ALA A 183 -5.77 -23.46 5.62
N ALA A 184 -5.70 -24.60 4.94
CA ALA A 184 -4.48 -25.09 4.29
C ALA A 184 -4.02 -24.16 3.15
N GLU A 185 -4.94 -23.74 2.28
CA GLU A 185 -4.64 -22.83 1.17
C GLU A 185 -4.20 -21.45 1.69
N THR A 186 -4.88 -20.94 2.72
CA THR A 186 -4.53 -19.65 3.37
C THR A 186 -3.16 -19.71 4.04
N LYS A 187 -2.86 -20.80 4.74
CA LYS A 187 -1.54 -21.00 5.36
C LYS A 187 -0.43 -21.03 4.32
N SER A 188 -0.62 -21.80 3.23
CA SER A 188 0.33 -21.83 2.12
C SER A 188 0.57 -20.44 1.53
N ALA A 189 -0.51 -19.68 1.28
CA ALA A 189 -0.41 -18.30 0.81
C ALA A 189 0.38 -17.39 1.77
N SER A 190 0.18 -17.54 3.09
CA SER A 190 0.89 -16.76 4.12
C SER A 190 2.40 -17.06 4.17
N GLU A 191 2.81 -18.27 3.81
CA GLU A 191 4.22 -18.69 3.77
C GLU A 191 4.93 -18.24 2.48
N MET A 192 4.16 -17.91 1.44
CA MET A 192 4.65 -17.48 0.12
C MET A 192 4.76 -15.96 -0.04
N VAL A 193 4.47 -15.17 1.00
CA VAL A 193 4.43 -13.71 0.95
C VAL A 193 5.45 -13.04 1.86
N GLY A 194 6.07 -11.98 1.35
CA GLY A 194 7.11 -11.21 2.03
C GLY A 194 6.95 -9.72 1.78
N THR A 195 7.06 -8.93 2.84
CA THR A 195 6.84 -7.48 2.84
C THR A 195 7.96 -6.78 3.57
N MET A 196 8.37 -5.61 3.08
CA MET A 196 9.19 -4.70 3.87
C MET A 196 8.76 -3.25 3.60
N GLY A 197 8.60 -2.49 4.69
CA GLY A 197 8.22 -1.08 4.69
C GLY A 197 9.42 -0.14 4.72
N VAL A 198 9.19 1.11 4.30
CA VAL A 198 10.10 2.25 4.45
C VAL A 198 9.27 3.46 4.84
N ALA A 199 9.63 4.11 5.94
CA ALA A 199 8.95 5.28 6.46
C ALA A 199 9.79 6.54 6.26
N LEU A 200 9.15 7.61 5.80
CA LEU A 200 9.69 8.97 5.68
C LEU A 200 9.30 9.83 6.91
N SER A 201 8.22 9.46 7.58
CA SER A 201 7.78 10.04 8.84
C SER A 201 7.18 8.96 9.75
N VAL A 202 6.98 9.29 11.03
CA VAL A 202 6.18 8.45 11.95
C VAL A 202 4.74 8.96 11.92
N CYS A 203 3.77 8.06 12.12
CA CYS A 203 2.38 8.47 12.29
C CYS A 203 2.17 9.31 13.56
N THR A 204 1.09 10.10 13.55
CA THR A 204 0.60 10.83 14.72
C THR A 204 -0.65 10.13 15.24
N LEU A 205 -0.69 9.79 16.54
CA LEU A 205 -1.89 9.21 17.14
C LEU A 205 -2.96 10.29 17.38
N PRO A 206 -4.26 9.97 17.25
CA PRO A 206 -5.34 10.86 17.64
C PRO A 206 -5.18 11.41 19.07
N GLY A 207 -5.32 12.72 19.24
CA GLY A 207 -5.19 13.39 20.54
C GLY A 207 -3.75 13.54 21.05
N GLN A 208 -2.76 12.96 20.38
CA GLN A 208 -1.35 13.06 20.75
C GLN A 208 -0.60 14.06 19.86
N PRO A 209 0.46 14.71 20.35
CA PRO A 209 1.35 15.51 19.51
C PRO A 209 2.08 14.64 18.48
N ALA A 210 2.51 15.26 17.38
CA ALA A 210 3.34 14.59 16.39
C ALA A 210 4.68 14.14 17.00
N SER A 211 5.16 12.97 16.61
CA SER A 211 6.46 12.45 17.04
C SER A 211 7.59 13.03 16.18
N ASP A 212 8.68 13.46 16.81
CA ASP A 212 9.91 13.92 16.18
C ASP A 212 11.01 12.82 16.12
N ARG A 213 10.64 11.57 16.40
CA ARG A 213 11.57 10.43 16.49
C ARG A 213 12.37 10.21 15.20
N LEU A 214 11.80 10.55 14.04
CA LEU A 214 12.49 10.49 12.75
C LEU A 214 12.80 11.92 12.28
N ALA A 215 14.08 12.28 12.31
CA ALA A 215 14.54 13.63 11.97
C ALA A 215 14.37 13.95 10.47
N ALA A 216 14.33 15.24 10.15
CA ALA A 216 14.28 15.71 8.76
C ALA A 216 15.44 15.14 7.92
N GLY A 217 15.14 14.70 6.71
CA GLY A 217 16.13 14.07 5.81
C GLY A 217 16.53 12.65 6.21
N LYS A 218 15.87 12.03 7.20
CA LYS A 218 16.05 10.62 7.55
C LYS A 218 14.87 9.77 7.05
N ILE A 219 15.16 8.49 6.84
CA ILE A 219 14.17 7.44 6.57
C ILE A 219 14.39 6.29 7.53
N GLU A 220 13.35 5.51 7.79
CA GLU A 220 13.44 4.30 8.59
C GLU A 220 13.04 3.07 7.78
N LEU A 221 14.00 2.16 7.65
CA LEU A 221 13.87 0.91 6.92
C LEU A 221 13.23 -0.13 7.82
N GLY A 222 12.10 -0.68 7.38
CA GLY A 222 11.39 -1.73 8.10
C GLY A 222 10.63 -1.27 9.33
N LEU A 223 10.26 0.02 9.41
CA LEU A 223 9.38 0.50 10.47
C LEU A 223 8.05 -0.27 10.47
N GLY A 224 7.58 -0.66 11.67
CA GLY A 224 6.30 -1.36 11.83
C GLY A 224 5.09 -0.44 11.68
N ILE A 225 3.93 -1.04 11.40
CA ILE A 225 2.67 -0.31 11.18
C ILE A 225 2.08 0.33 12.44
N HIS A 226 2.57 0.01 13.65
CA HIS A 226 2.20 0.72 14.88
C HIS A 226 3.29 1.69 15.35
N GLY A 227 4.28 1.99 14.50
CA GLY A 227 5.43 2.83 14.83
C GLY A 227 6.56 2.09 15.56
N GLU A 228 6.55 0.75 15.57
CA GLU A 228 7.63 -0.03 16.16
C GLU A 228 8.95 0.21 15.41
N PRO A 229 10.09 0.27 16.11
CA PRO A 229 11.38 0.49 15.48
C PRO A 229 11.66 -0.47 14.32
N GLY A 230 12.23 0.09 13.27
CA GLY A 230 12.64 -0.65 12.10
C GLY A 230 13.98 -1.35 12.26
N ALA A 231 14.47 -1.90 11.15
CA ALA A 231 15.78 -2.52 11.07
C ALA A 231 16.92 -1.49 11.18
N ALA A 232 16.74 -0.30 10.60
CA ALA A 232 17.72 0.77 10.59
C ALA A 232 17.09 2.15 10.27
N VAL A 233 17.71 3.21 10.78
CA VAL A 233 17.49 4.60 10.34
C VAL A 233 18.65 4.99 9.44
N ALA A 234 18.35 5.62 8.30
CA ALA A 234 19.32 6.04 7.30
C ALA A 234 19.02 7.46 6.79
N ASP A 235 19.98 8.08 6.10
CA ASP A 235 19.73 9.31 5.34
C ASP A 235 18.77 9.05 4.18
N MET A 236 17.99 10.05 3.81
CA MET A 236 17.14 10.01 2.62
C MET A 236 17.99 9.68 1.39
N GLN A 237 17.49 8.77 0.56
CA GLN A 237 18.18 8.27 -0.63
C GLN A 237 17.26 8.38 -1.86
N TYR A 238 17.86 8.29 -3.04
CA TYR A 238 17.09 8.11 -4.26
C TYR A 238 16.26 6.82 -4.20
N ILE A 239 15.05 6.87 -4.76
CA ILE A 239 14.11 5.75 -4.75
C ILE A 239 14.71 4.46 -5.33
N ASP A 240 15.60 4.59 -6.31
CA ASP A 240 16.33 3.48 -6.91
C ASP A 240 17.16 2.69 -5.87
N ILE A 241 17.82 3.38 -4.95
CA ILE A 241 18.63 2.78 -3.87
C ILE A 241 17.70 2.12 -2.84
N ILE A 242 16.63 2.82 -2.45
CA ILE A 242 15.66 2.33 -1.46
C ILE A 242 15.01 1.03 -1.94
N VAL A 243 14.48 1.02 -3.17
CA VAL A 243 13.86 -0.17 -3.77
C VAL A 243 14.85 -1.33 -3.83
N SER A 244 16.10 -1.08 -4.23
CA SER A 244 17.13 -2.11 -4.32
C SER A 244 17.41 -2.75 -2.95
N HIS A 245 17.45 -1.94 -1.89
CA HIS A 245 17.61 -2.42 -0.52
C HIS A 245 16.40 -3.26 -0.06
N VAL A 246 15.18 -2.76 -0.27
CA VAL A 246 13.94 -3.45 0.11
C VAL A 246 13.82 -4.80 -0.59
N LEU A 247 14.06 -4.86 -1.90
CA LEU A 247 14.03 -6.11 -2.66
C LEU A 247 15.10 -7.09 -2.23
N LYS A 248 16.33 -6.62 -1.96
CA LYS A 248 17.42 -7.47 -1.46
C LYS A 248 17.03 -8.13 -0.13
N GLN A 249 16.34 -7.40 0.75
CA GLN A 249 15.92 -7.95 2.03
C GLN A 249 14.78 -8.96 1.88
N ILE A 250 13.75 -8.66 1.08
CA ILE A 250 12.63 -9.59 0.83
C ILE A 250 13.13 -10.88 0.17
N LEU A 251 14.02 -10.77 -0.82
CA LEU A 251 14.55 -11.89 -1.60
C LEU A 251 15.84 -12.49 -1.02
N SER A 252 16.17 -12.17 0.23
CA SER A 252 17.43 -12.60 0.85
C SER A 252 17.46 -14.13 1.03
N THR A 253 18.49 -14.76 0.50
CA THR A 253 18.76 -16.20 0.69
C THR A 253 19.24 -16.52 2.10
N ASP A 254 19.74 -15.52 2.83
CA ASP A 254 20.25 -15.70 4.20
C ASP A 254 19.09 -15.88 5.19
N THR A 255 18.02 -15.09 5.03
CA THR A 255 16.79 -15.23 5.83
C THR A 255 15.86 -16.29 5.25
N ASN A 256 15.83 -16.44 3.92
CA ASN A 256 14.96 -17.36 3.18
C ASN A 256 13.49 -17.31 3.65
N TYR A 257 12.98 -16.11 3.90
CA TYR A 257 11.63 -15.89 4.42
C TYR A 257 10.53 -16.18 3.41
N VAL A 258 10.84 -16.08 2.12
CA VAL A 258 9.93 -16.42 1.03
C VAL A 258 10.65 -17.33 0.04
N PRO A 259 9.99 -18.39 -0.48
CA PRO A 259 10.59 -19.35 -1.40
C PRO A 259 10.68 -18.84 -2.85
N ILE A 260 11.09 -17.58 -3.06
CA ILE A 260 11.16 -16.95 -4.38
C ILE A 260 12.53 -17.16 -5.01
N ARG A 261 12.55 -17.68 -6.24
CA ARG A 261 13.76 -17.93 -7.03
C ARG A 261 13.58 -17.40 -8.45
N ARG A 262 14.69 -17.20 -9.15
CA ARG A 262 14.66 -16.84 -10.59
C ARG A 262 13.77 -17.82 -11.36
N GLY A 263 12.92 -17.30 -12.23
CA GLY A 263 11.93 -18.06 -13.00
C GLY A 263 10.57 -18.22 -12.31
N CYS A 264 10.41 -17.85 -11.03
CA CYS A 264 9.12 -17.85 -10.37
C CYS A 264 8.20 -16.74 -10.92
N SER A 265 6.91 -17.05 -11.01
CA SER A 265 5.85 -16.06 -11.15
C SER A 265 5.53 -15.45 -9.79
N ILE A 266 5.31 -14.14 -9.76
CA ILE A 266 5.04 -13.37 -8.55
C ILE A 266 3.90 -12.36 -8.76
N VAL A 267 3.28 -12.01 -7.64
CA VAL A 267 2.37 -10.88 -7.49
C VAL A 267 3.09 -9.79 -6.69
N LEU A 268 3.01 -8.56 -7.18
CA LEU A 268 3.61 -7.39 -6.54
C LEU A 268 2.52 -6.48 -5.96
N MET A 269 2.69 -6.03 -4.73
CA MET A 269 1.90 -4.94 -4.16
C MET A 269 2.83 -3.82 -3.68
N ILE A 270 2.55 -2.61 -4.14
CA ILE A 270 3.14 -1.35 -3.66
C ILE A 270 2.09 -0.68 -2.79
N ASN A 271 2.29 -0.73 -1.48
CA ASN A 271 1.33 -0.24 -0.50
C ASN A 271 1.80 1.10 0.08
N GLY A 272 0.95 2.12 0.06
CA GLY A 272 1.17 3.38 0.76
C GLY A 272 0.85 3.24 2.26
N LEU A 273 1.66 3.86 3.11
CA LEU A 273 1.47 3.80 4.57
C LEU A 273 0.53 4.88 5.12
N GLY A 274 -0.07 5.71 4.26
CA GLY A 274 -1.01 6.75 4.67
C GLY A 274 -0.83 8.02 3.85
N ALA A 275 0.16 8.83 4.20
CA ALA A 275 0.36 10.17 3.66
C ALA A 275 1.20 10.24 2.36
N THR A 276 1.63 9.11 1.81
CA THR A 276 2.43 9.10 0.56
C THR A 276 1.53 9.28 -0.67
N PRO A 277 1.77 10.32 -1.50
CA PRO A 277 1.01 10.55 -2.72
C PRO A 277 1.09 9.39 -3.71
N LEU A 278 0.01 9.17 -4.48
CA LEU A 278 -0.05 8.14 -5.52
C LEU A 278 1.08 8.30 -6.56
N MET A 279 1.49 9.53 -6.86
CA MET A 279 2.61 9.81 -7.76
C MET A 279 3.89 9.10 -7.30
N GLU A 280 4.22 9.19 -6.01
CA GLU A 280 5.41 8.54 -5.44
C GLU A 280 5.27 7.02 -5.46
N LEU A 281 4.08 6.48 -5.16
CA LEU A 281 3.82 5.04 -5.25
C LEU A 281 3.98 4.51 -6.69
N MET A 282 3.54 5.27 -7.69
CA MET A 282 3.70 4.94 -9.10
C MET A 282 5.16 5.01 -9.56
N ILE A 283 5.94 5.98 -9.05
CA ILE A 283 7.39 6.02 -9.26
C ILE A 283 8.02 4.76 -8.66
N THR A 284 7.69 4.40 -7.42
CA THR A 284 8.16 3.18 -6.77
C THR A 284 7.83 1.94 -7.60
N ALA A 285 6.58 1.78 -8.06
CA ALA A 285 6.18 0.68 -8.93
C ALA A 285 7.01 0.64 -10.22
N GLY A 286 7.21 1.79 -10.88
CA GLY A 286 8.02 1.94 -12.09
C GLY A 286 9.49 1.58 -11.89
N LYS A 287 10.02 1.68 -10.67
CA LYS A 287 11.40 1.30 -10.31
C LYS A 287 11.53 -0.13 -9.78
N THR A 288 10.49 -0.67 -9.16
CA THR A 288 10.48 -2.02 -8.58
C THR A 288 10.29 -3.09 -9.64
N ILE A 289 9.39 -2.88 -10.58
CA ILE A 289 9.04 -3.92 -11.55
C ILE A 289 10.22 -4.29 -12.47
N PRO A 290 10.90 -3.34 -13.14
CA PRO A 290 12.01 -3.70 -14.02
C PRO A 290 13.13 -4.43 -13.27
N ARG A 291 13.40 -4.08 -12.01
CA ARG A 291 14.38 -4.78 -11.16
C ARG A 291 13.99 -6.23 -10.91
N LEU A 292 12.73 -6.47 -10.53
CA LEU A 292 12.22 -7.84 -10.33
C LEU A 292 12.35 -8.68 -11.62
N GLN A 293 12.03 -8.10 -12.77
CA GLN A 293 12.07 -8.80 -14.05
C GLN A 293 13.48 -9.01 -14.61
N LEU A 294 14.30 -7.96 -14.64
CA LEU A 294 15.61 -7.97 -15.30
C LEU A 294 16.71 -8.49 -14.38
N ASP A 295 16.78 -7.95 -13.17
CA ASP A 295 17.87 -8.26 -12.24
C ASP A 295 17.62 -9.59 -11.53
N HIS A 296 16.38 -9.80 -11.07
CA HIS A 296 16.00 -11.01 -10.33
C HIS A 296 15.40 -12.13 -11.21
N GLY A 297 15.04 -11.83 -12.46
CA GLY A 297 14.51 -12.83 -13.41
C GLY A 297 13.16 -13.41 -13.00
N LEU A 298 12.29 -12.59 -12.40
CA LEU A 298 10.95 -12.99 -11.92
C LEU A 298 9.87 -12.55 -12.92
N ALA A 299 8.84 -13.38 -13.09
CA ALA A 299 7.67 -13.03 -13.90
C ALA A 299 6.64 -12.29 -13.03
N VAL A 300 6.47 -10.98 -13.27
CA VAL A 300 5.53 -10.14 -12.50
C VAL A 300 4.15 -10.19 -13.15
N GLU A 301 3.30 -11.08 -12.65
CA GLU A 301 2.00 -11.42 -13.24
C GLU A 301 0.91 -10.41 -12.90
N ARG A 302 0.90 -9.90 -11.66
CA ARG A 302 -0.05 -8.90 -11.17
C ARG A 302 0.68 -7.82 -10.38
N VAL A 303 0.15 -6.60 -10.47
CA VAL A 303 0.66 -5.44 -9.72
C VAL A 303 -0.51 -4.69 -9.11
N TYR A 304 -0.47 -4.51 -7.81
CA TYR A 304 -1.39 -3.66 -7.06
C TYR A 304 -0.62 -2.44 -6.54
N THR A 305 -1.17 -1.24 -6.69
CA THR A 305 -0.53 -0.01 -6.21
C THR A 305 -1.59 0.91 -5.63
N GLY A 306 -1.41 1.32 -4.37
CA GLY A 306 -2.40 2.10 -3.63
C GLY A 306 -2.17 1.97 -2.13
N SER A 307 -3.15 2.38 -1.31
CA SER A 307 -3.12 2.22 0.14
C SER A 307 -4.06 1.08 0.54
N PHE A 308 -3.49 -0.03 1.00
CA PHE A 308 -4.21 -1.25 1.36
C PHE A 308 -4.13 -1.54 2.86
N MET A 309 -2.98 -1.28 3.48
CA MET A 309 -2.79 -1.34 4.93
C MET A 309 -1.90 -0.17 5.35
N THR A 310 -2.53 0.83 5.96
CA THR A 310 -1.86 2.08 6.33
C THR A 310 -1.31 2.04 7.75
N SER A 311 -0.71 3.14 8.17
CA SER A 311 -0.41 3.48 9.55
C SER A 311 -0.78 4.95 9.74
N LEU A 312 -2.08 5.23 9.81
CA LEU A 312 -2.65 6.57 9.91
C LEU A 312 -2.07 7.52 8.83
N ASP A 313 -1.39 8.58 9.25
CA ASP A 313 -0.77 9.64 8.45
C ASP A 313 0.74 9.42 8.24
N MET A 314 1.23 8.20 8.39
CA MET A 314 2.62 7.86 8.09
C MET A 314 2.92 8.08 6.60
N ALA A 315 3.93 8.90 6.32
CA ALA A 315 4.50 8.98 4.97
C ALA A 315 5.50 7.83 4.82
N GLY A 316 5.31 7.02 3.79
CA GLY A 316 6.13 5.87 3.46
C GLY A 316 5.39 4.88 2.57
N PHE A 317 6.09 3.82 2.18
CA PHE A 317 5.51 2.73 1.40
C PHE A 317 6.05 1.39 1.89
N SER A 318 5.37 0.30 1.52
CA SER A 318 5.89 -1.05 1.62
C SER A 318 5.83 -1.77 0.28
N ILE A 319 6.80 -2.63 0.04
CA ILE A 319 6.81 -3.55 -1.10
C ILE A 319 6.46 -4.93 -0.56
N THR A 320 5.45 -5.55 -1.15
CA THR A 320 5.05 -6.93 -0.89
C THR A 320 5.26 -7.75 -2.15
N VAL A 321 5.93 -8.89 -2.01
CA VAL A 321 6.13 -9.87 -3.08
C VAL A 321 5.53 -11.19 -2.61
N MET A 322 4.62 -11.74 -3.39
CA MET A 322 4.01 -13.05 -3.17
C MET A 322 4.38 -13.98 -4.32
N GLN A 323 4.93 -15.15 -4.03
CA GLN A 323 5.08 -16.20 -5.05
C GLN A 323 3.68 -16.63 -5.51
N ALA A 324 3.49 -16.73 -6.81
CA ALA A 324 2.20 -17.07 -7.40
C ALA A 324 2.34 -18.27 -8.35
N ASP A 325 1.39 -19.19 -8.22
CA ASP A 325 1.06 -20.18 -9.22
C ASP A 325 -0.30 -19.85 -9.86
N GLU A 326 -0.77 -20.68 -10.80
CA GLU A 326 -2.08 -20.47 -11.43
C GLU A 326 -3.24 -20.44 -10.43
N ASN A 327 -3.14 -21.18 -9.32
CA ASN A 327 -4.20 -21.22 -8.33
C ASN A 327 -4.27 -19.89 -7.57
N ILE A 328 -3.15 -19.39 -7.05
CA ILE A 328 -3.08 -18.07 -6.41
C ILE A 328 -3.57 -16.97 -7.35
N LEU A 329 -3.15 -16.98 -8.63
CA LEU A 329 -3.62 -16.01 -9.60
C LEU A 329 -5.14 -16.07 -9.80
N LYS A 330 -5.72 -17.27 -9.95
CA LYS A 330 -7.18 -17.45 -10.03
C LYS A 330 -7.90 -16.93 -8.79
N ARG A 331 -7.35 -17.13 -7.58
CA ARG A 331 -7.94 -16.61 -6.34
C ARG A 331 -7.89 -15.08 -6.28
N LEU A 332 -6.77 -14.48 -6.69
CA LEU A 332 -6.61 -13.03 -6.70
C LEU A 332 -7.52 -12.35 -7.74
N ASP A 333 -7.71 -13.00 -8.90
CA ASP A 333 -8.55 -12.52 -9.99
C ASP A 333 -10.05 -12.81 -9.76
N ALA A 334 -10.40 -13.73 -8.83
CA ALA A 334 -11.79 -14.04 -8.53
C ALA A 334 -12.58 -12.78 -8.10
N PRO A 335 -13.85 -12.64 -8.49
CA PRO A 335 -14.64 -11.46 -8.19
C PRO A 335 -14.81 -11.25 -6.68
N THR A 336 -14.94 -10.00 -6.28
CA THR A 336 -15.28 -9.63 -4.90
C THR A 336 -16.11 -8.36 -4.85
N LYS A 337 -16.95 -8.24 -3.81
CA LYS A 337 -17.71 -7.02 -3.48
C LYS A 337 -17.05 -6.18 -2.38
N ALA A 338 -15.83 -6.55 -1.96
CA ALA A 338 -15.08 -5.80 -0.96
C ALA A 338 -14.75 -4.38 -1.46
N PRO A 339 -15.14 -3.30 -0.74
CA PRO A 339 -15.02 -1.92 -1.23
C PRO A 339 -13.62 -1.48 -1.63
N SER A 340 -12.59 -1.99 -0.95
CA SER A 340 -11.20 -1.53 -1.10
C SER A 340 -10.29 -2.51 -1.84
N TRP A 341 -10.83 -3.61 -2.38
CA TRP A 341 -10.06 -4.44 -3.30
C TRP A 341 -9.95 -3.75 -4.66
N PRO A 342 -8.75 -3.53 -5.19
CA PRO A 342 -8.60 -2.90 -6.49
C PRO A 342 -9.19 -3.84 -7.54
N VAL A 343 -10.17 -3.37 -8.31
CA VAL A 343 -10.73 -4.13 -9.43
C VAL A 343 -9.58 -4.43 -10.40
N GLY A 344 -9.12 -5.68 -10.42
CA GLY A 344 -8.16 -6.14 -11.41
C GLY A 344 -8.82 -6.04 -12.78
N ALA A 345 -8.27 -5.21 -13.67
CA ALA A 345 -8.68 -5.29 -15.07
C ALA A 345 -8.29 -6.68 -15.58
N ASP A 346 -9.23 -7.38 -16.22
CA ASP A 346 -9.03 -8.64 -16.96
C ASP A 346 -8.02 -8.44 -18.09
N CYS A 347 -6.74 -8.27 -17.76
CA CYS A 347 -5.70 -7.90 -18.70
C CYS A 347 -4.41 -8.60 -18.29
N ASN A 348 -4.05 -9.63 -19.06
CA ASN A 348 -2.69 -10.16 -19.06
C ASN A 348 -1.72 -9.01 -19.37
N ARG A 349 -0.73 -8.83 -18.50
CA ARG A 349 0.25 -7.77 -18.67
C ARG A 349 1.03 -8.00 -19.97
N LEU A 350 0.99 -7.01 -20.86
CA LEU A 350 1.86 -7.01 -22.04
C LEU A 350 3.33 -6.97 -21.60
N ALA A 351 4.15 -7.86 -22.18
CA ALA A 351 5.57 -8.01 -21.83
C ALA A 351 6.39 -6.72 -22.07
N ALA A 352 5.94 -5.82 -22.94
CA ALA A 352 6.52 -4.51 -23.16
C ALA A 352 5.47 -3.47 -23.59
N LYS A 353 5.61 -2.23 -23.10
CA LYS A 353 4.88 -1.07 -23.64
C LYS A 353 5.66 -0.58 -24.87
N PHE A 354 5.09 -0.72 -26.05
CA PHE A 354 5.64 -0.10 -27.25
C PHE A 354 5.19 1.36 -27.30
N PRO A 355 6.09 2.34 -27.53
CA PRO A 355 5.66 3.70 -27.76
C PRO A 355 4.77 3.70 -29.00
N LEU A 356 3.55 4.21 -28.84
CA LEU A 356 2.70 4.47 -30.01
C LEU A 356 3.35 5.62 -30.78
N PRO A 357 3.49 5.50 -32.12
CA PRO A 357 4.01 6.60 -32.91
C PRO A 357 3.13 7.83 -32.70
N LEU A 358 3.76 9.00 -32.60
CA LEU A 358 3.03 10.26 -32.54
C LEU A 358 2.07 10.31 -33.74
N PRO A 359 0.77 10.58 -33.54
CA PRO A 359 -0.14 10.79 -34.64
C PRO A 359 0.44 11.88 -35.54
N SER A 360 0.50 11.64 -36.84
CA SER A 360 0.98 12.66 -37.77
C SER A 360 0.10 13.89 -37.65
N ALA A 361 0.72 15.04 -37.32
CA ALA A 361 -0.01 16.30 -37.31
C ALA A 361 -0.62 16.52 -38.68
N ARG A 362 -1.95 16.70 -38.75
CA ARG A 362 -2.63 17.21 -39.95
C ARG A 362 -2.29 18.71 -40.14
N LEU A 363 -1.02 19.02 -40.34
CA LEU A 363 -0.56 20.34 -40.71
C LEU A 363 0.11 20.24 -42.08
N LYS A 364 -0.46 20.99 -43.03
CA LYS A 364 0.03 21.19 -44.39
C LYS A 364 1.53 21.44 -44.33
N LYS A 365 2.29 20.83 -45.26
CA LYS A 365 3.67 21.17 -45.61
C LYS A 365 3.87 22.71 -45.59
N ALA A 366 4.24 23.26 -44.44
CA ALA A 366 5.14 24.38 -44.42
C ALA A 366 6.50 23.74 -44.69
N THR A 367 7.16 24.17 -45.75
CA THR A 367 8.52 23.80 -46.10
C THR A 367 9.41 24.06 -44.88
N GLU A 368 9.66 23.02 -44.09
CA GLU A 368 10.80 22.95 -43.17
C GLU A 368 12.05 23.02 -44.05
N THR A 369 12.48 24.24 -44.34
CA THR A 369 13.89 24.48 -44.60
C THR A 369 14.56 24.24 -43.26
N ALA A 370 15.20 23.08 -43.10
CA ALA A 370 16.08 22.83 -41.97
C ALA A 370 17.09 23.99 -41.94
N SER A 371 16.94 24.91 -40.97
CA SER A 371 17.88 26.00 -40.80
C SER A 371 19.19 25.37 -40.31
N THR A 372 20.14 25.16 -41.21
CA THR A 372 21.49 24.74 -40.84
C THR A 372 22.19 25.89 -40.11
N ARG A 373 22.87 25.58 -39.01
CA ARG A 373 23.74 26.50 -38.28
C ARG A 373 24.69 27.22 -39.25
N PRO A 374 24.68 28.56 -39.31
CA PRO A 374 25.63 29.30 -40.16
C PRO A 374 27.07 29.08 -39.67
N GLU A 375 28.01 28.86 -40.60
CA GLU A 375 29.44 28.62 -40.27
C GLU A 375 30.10 29.82 -39.56
N GLU A 376 29.62 31.04 -39.84
CA GLU A 376 30.04 32.26 -39.13
C GLU A 376 28.84 33.14 -38.77
N TRP A 377 28.74 33.48 -37.49
CA TRP A 377 27.75 34.43 -37.01
C TRP A 377 28.11 35.87 -37.38
N SER A 378 27.13 36.62 -37.89
CA SER A 378 27.27 38.07 -37.99
C SER A 378 27.50 38.70 -36.61
N PRO A 379 28.19 39.86 -36.51
CA PRO A 379 28.38 40.56 -35.24
C PRO A 379 27.06 40.83 -34.49
N LYS A 380 25.96 41.07 -35.22
CA LYS A 380 24.63 41.26 -34.63
C LYS A 380 24.04 39.97 -34.06
N ALA A 381 24.30 38.83 -34.70
CA ALA A 381 23.83 37.53 -34.22
C ALA A 381 24.53 37.12 -32.92
N LYS A 382 25.84 37.36 -32.81
CA LYS A 382 26.60 37.14 -31.56
C LYS A 382 26.05 37.97 -30.39
N ILE A 383 25.72 39.24 -30.65
CA ILE A 383 25.09 40.11 -29.65
C ILE A 383 23.72 39.55 -29.25
N PHE A 384 22.92 39.10 -30.22
CA PHE A 384 21.59 38.56 -29.95
C PHE A 384 21.64 37.27 -29.13
N GLU A 385 22.58 36.37 -29.43
CA GLU A 385 22.87 35.16 -28.65
C GLU A 385 23.20 35.51 -27.21
N THR A 386 24.15 36.43 -26.99
CA THR A 386 24.52 36.88 -25.64
C THR A 386 23.33 37.49 -24.88
N VAL A 387 22.43 38.21 -25.56
CA VAL A 387 21.22 38.77 -24.93
C VAL A 387 20.24 37.67 -24.53
N ILE A 388 20.04 36.65 -25.37
CA ILE A 388 19.16 35.52 -25.02
C ILE A 388 19.75 34.74 -23.84
N GLU A 389 21.07 34.47 -23.85
CA GLU A 389 21.74 33.81 -22.74
C GLU A 389 21.60 34.61 -21.43
N ALA A 390 21.81 35.92 -21.48
CA ALA A 390 21.67 36.79 -20.31
C ALA A 390 20.22 36.79 -19.78
N ALA A 391 19.23 36.87 -20.67
CA ALA A 391 17.82 36.84 -20.28
C ALA A 391 17.41 35.49 -19.66
N ALA A 392 17.86 34.38 -20.24
CA ALA A 392 17.59 33.05 -19.72
C ALA A 392 18.25 32.83 -18.35
N ASN A 393 19.50 33.24 -18.18
CA ASN A 393 20.19 33.16 -16.89
C ASN A 393 19.53 34.05 -15.83
N ALA A 394 19.09 35.26 -16.18
CA ALA A 394 18.36 36.13 -15.25
C ALA A 394 17.05 35.50 -14.76
N VAL A 395 16.34 34.77 -15.63
CA VAL A 395 15.14 34.00 -15.24
C VAL A 395 15.50 32.83 -14.33
N ILE A 396 16.59 32.11 -14.61
CA ILE A 396 17.09 31.01 -13.78
C ILE A 396 17.45 31.52 -12.37
N ASP A 397 18.14 32.65 -12.27
CA ASP A 397 18.55 33.24 -10.99
C ASP A 397 17.34 33.70 -10.14
N LEU A 398 16.22 34.01 -10.78
CA LEU A 398 14.99 34.44 -10.11
C LEU A 398 14.06 33.28 -9.70
N THR A 399 14.45 32.02 -9.94
CA THR A 399 13.59 30.83 -9.70
C THR A 399 12.96 30.82 -8.30
N ASP A 400 13.76 30.94 -7.24
CA ASP A 400 13.26 30.85 -5.86
C ASP A 400 12.37 32.05 -5.49
N SER A 401 12.71 33.25 -5.99
CA SER A 401 11.91 34.46 -5.73
C SER A 401 10.56 34.42 -6.44
N LEU A 402 10.53 33.93 -7.68
CA LEU A 402 9.30 33.76 -8.45
C LEU A 402 8.39 32.71 -7.80
N ASN A 403 8.94 31.60 -7.29
CA ASN A 403 8.18 30.62 -6.52
C ASN A 403 7.65 31.22 -5.19
N ASP A 404 8.45 32.00 -4.45
CA ASP A 404 7.99 32.67 -3.22
C ASP A 404 6.82 33.62 -3.51
N TRP A 405 6.94 34.46 -4.53
CA TRP A 405 5.89 35.42 -4.89
C TRP A 405 4.62 34.72 -5.35
N ASP A 406 4.76 33.69 -6.16
CA ASP A 406 3.66 32.89 -6.64
C ASP A 406 2.98 32.11 -5.50
N SER A 407 3.73 31.58 -4.52
CA SER A 407 3.17 30.84 -3.38
C SER A 407 2.20 31.65 -2.50
N LYS A 408 2.23 33.00 -2.59
CA LYS A 408 1.34 33.88 -1.81
C LYS A 408 -0.10 33.88 -2.33
N VAL A 409 -0.32 33.67 -3.63
CA VAL A 409 -1.65 33.77 -4.26
C VAL A 409 -1.92 32.72 -5.35
N GLY A 410 -0.87 32.16 -5.95
CA GLY A 410 -0.88 31.08 -6.92
C GLY A 410 -0.47 29.73 -6.31
N ASP A 411 0.13 28.87 -7.12
CA ASP A 411 0.49 27.49 -6.76
C ASP A 411 1.97 27.31 -6.38
N GLY A 412 2.78 28.37 -6.50
CA GLY A 412 4.16 28.42 -6.04
C GLY A 412 5.14 27.73 -6.99
N ASP A 413 4.77 27.57 -8.26
CA ASP A 413 5.58 26.86 -9.25
C ASP A 413 6.12 27.75 -10.38
N CYS A 414 5.70 29.02 -10.45
CA CYS A 414 6.03 29.94 -11.55
C CYS A 414 7.54 29.98 -11.86
N GLY A 415 8.39 30.11 -10.83
CA GLY A 415 9.83 30.11 -10.98
C GLY A 415 10.36 28.80 -11.54
N SER A 416 9.89 27.68 -11.01
CA SER A 416 10.25 26.33 -11.48
C SER A 416 9.83 26.09 -12.94
N THR A 417 8.69 26.62 -13.34
CA THR A 417 8.17 26.56 -14.72
C THR A 417 9.03 27.40 -15.66
N MET A 418 9.36 28.63 -15.27
CA MET A 418 10.20 29.54 -16.05
C MET A 418 11.66 29.04 -16.16
N PHE A 419 12.20 28.44 -15.10
CA PHE A 419 13.51 27.78 -15.08
C PHE A 419 13.62 26.69 -16.17
N LYS A 420 12.60 25.83 -16.30
CA LYS A 420 12.57 24.77 -17.33
C LYS A 420 12.59 25.38 -18.73
N GLY A 421 11.80 26.43 -18.97
CA GLY A 421 11.77 27.14 -20.24
C GLY A 421 13.12 27.78 -20.58
N ALA A 422 13.72 28.49 -19.63
CA ALA A 422 15.02 29.14 -19.80
C ALA A 422 16.15 28.13 -20.05
N THR A 423 16.15 27.02 -19.32
CA THR A 423 17.13 25.93 -19.50
C THR A 423 16.98 25.27 -20.86
N ALA A 424 15.74 25.01 -21.31
CA ALA A 424 15.47 24.48 -22.65
C ALA A 424 15.97 25.42 -23.76
N ILE A 425 15.81 26.75 -23.61
CA ILE A 425 16.35 27.74 -24.55
C ILE A 425 17.89 27.68 -24.59
N LEU A 426 18.55 27.61 -23.42
CA LEU A 426 20.01 27.51 -23.35
C LEU A 426 20.54 26.19 -23.95
N GLU A 427 19.80 25.09 -23.80
CA GLU A 427 20.13 23.81 -24.46
C GLU A 427 19.93 23.89 -25.97
N ASP A 428 18.85 24.53 -26.44
CA ASP A 428 18.55 24.71 -27.86
C ASP A 428 19.61 25.60 -28.54
N LEU A 429 20.06 26.67 -27.87
CA LEU A 429 21.17 27.51 -28.32
C LEU A 429 22.47 26.72 -28.50
N LYS A 430 22.72 25.70 -27.69
CA LYS A 430 23.93 24.85 -27.82
C LYS A 430 23.79 23.80 -28.92
N THR A 431 22.59 23.26 -29.11
CA THR A 431 22.36 22.04 -29.89
C THR A 431 21.78 22.28 -31.28
N LYS A 432 21.00 23.35 -31.47
CA LYS A 432 20.33 23.66 -32.73
C LYS A 432 20.83 24.94 -33.41
N TYR A 433 21.46 25.84 -32.69
CA TYR A 433 21.94 27.12 -33.21
C TYR A 433 23.46 27.24 -33.20
#